data_AF-A0A2M7GUM4-F1
#
_entry.id   AF-A0A2M7GUM4-F1
#
_cell.length_a   1.000
_cell.length_b   1.000
_cell.length_c   1.000
_cell.angle_alpha   90.00
_cell.angle_beta   90.00
_cell.angle_gamma   90.00
#
_symmetry.space_group_name_H-M   'P 1'
#
loop_
_entity.id
_entity.type
_entity.pdbx_description
1 polymer ?
#
loop_
_entity_poly.entity_id
_entity_poly.type
_entity_poly.pdbx_seq_one_letter_code
_entity_poly.pdbx_strand_id
1 'polypeptide(L)'
;MVDWDAEGPRLQANLSTVLRAERDRAAARHRLSSLDALEWQKTIMTGLVVPDPAYVGRFRGAPGLETCQVHVNGQPGVLPGAVGMALASFDDRLFAALNVLDEIIPPGAALDADTLNAVIDLCAWAHAEWVRIHPLANGNGRTARMWANVIAMRYGVPPFVALRPRPDGGYGAAAAAAMNGDWRPTAAVFRGMLYDALTP
;
A
#
# COMPACT_ATOMS: atom_id res chain seq x y z
N MET A 1 -11.20 12.80 21.43
CA MET A 1 -11.21 13.32 20.04
C MET A 1 -10.73 12.20 19.14
N VAL A 2 -11.36 11.98 17.99
CA VAL A 2 -10.93 10.96 17.02
C VAL A 2 -9.50 11.29 16.57
N ASP A 3 -8.59 10.32 16.66
CA ASP A 3 -7.17 10.53 16.39
C ASP A 3 -6.60 9.51 15.39
N TRP A 4 -7.43 8.63 14.82
CA TRP A 4 -7.02 7.59 13.90
C TRP A 4 -6.35 8.08 12.60
N ASP A 5 -6.41 9.38 12.30
CA ASP A 5 -5.74 10.07 11.19
C ASP A 5 -4.70 11.09 11.65
N ALA A 6 -4.68 11.40 12.95
CA ALA A 6 -3.77 12.38 13.51
C ALA A 6 -2.34 11.85 13.45
N GLU A 7 -1.41 12.75 13.15
CA GLU A 7 -0.01 12.45 13.32
C GLU A 7 0.29 12.39 14.82
N GLY A 8 0.84 11.26 15.27
CA GLY A 8 1.12 11.05 16.68
C GLY A 8 2.07 9.88 16.92
N PRO A 9 2.73 9.85 18.10
CA PRO A 9 3.75 8.84 18.41
C PRO A 9 3.19 7.42 18.39
N ARG A 10 1.93 7.22 18.80
CA ARG A 10 1.27 5.90 18.73
C ARG A 10 1.15 5.40 17.30
N LEU A 11 0.62 6.22 16.40
CA LEU A 11 0.48 5.87 14.98
C LEU A 11 1.85 5.55 14.35
N GLN A 12 2.87 6.37 14.63
CA GLN A 12 4.23 6.14 14.13
C GLN A 12 4.84 4.83 14.65
N ALA A 13 4.63 4.52 15.94
CA ALA A 13 5.05 3.25 16.52
C ALA A 13 4.36 2.07 15.85
N ASN A 14 3.04 2.14 15.65
CA ASN A 14 2.27 1.08 15.01
C ASN A 14 2.71 0.83 13.55
N LEU A 15 2.93 1.90 12.77
CA LEU A 15 3.46 1.80 11.40
C LEU A 15 4.84 1.13 11.38
N SER A 16 5.71 1.49 12.34
CA SER A 16 7.04 0.90 12.47
C SER A 16 6.99 -0.58 12.88
N THR A 17 5.99 -0.98 13.66
CA THR A 17 5.75 -2.39 14.02
C THR A 17 5.37 -3.20 12.79
N VAL A 18 4.43 -2.70 11.97
CA VAL A 18 4.03 -3.38 10.72
C VAL A 18 5.21 -3.49 9.77
N LEU A 19 5.93 -2.39 9.51
CA LEU A 19 7.06 -2.40 8.57
C LEU A 19 8.14 -3.41 8.98
N ARG A 20 8.44 -3.51 10.28
CA ARG A 20 9.40 -4.49 10.81
C ARG A 20 8.93 -5.92 10.65
N ALA A 21 7.67 -6.21 10.97
CA ALA A 21 7.11 -7.55 10.79
C ALA A 21 7.10 -7.97 9.32
N GLU A 22 6.73 -7.05 8.42
CA GLU A 22 6.66 -7.34 6.99
C GLU A 22 8.02 -7.44 6.33
N ARG A 23 9.07 -6.80 6.86
CA ARG A 23 10.44 -7.01 6.38
C ARG A 23 10.82 -8.50 6.43
N ASP A 24 10.53 -9.15 7.55
CA ASP A 24 10.91 -10.55 7.76
C ASP A 24 10.04 -11.48 6.88
N ARG A 25 8.74 -11.18 6.71
CA ARG A 25 7.84 -11.90 5.80
C ARG A 25 8.20 -11.71 4.32
N ALA A 26 8.63 -10.51 3.94
CA ALA A 26 9.06 -10.19 2.59
C ALA A 26 10.34 -10.94 2.22
N ALA A 27 11.31 -11.01 3.14
CA ALA A 27 12.52 -11.82 2.98
C ALA A 27 12.20 -13.32 2.82
N ALA A 28 11.17 -13.81 3.52
CA ALA A 28 10.68 -15.19 3.40
C ALA A 28 9.79 -15.44 2.17
N ARG A 29 9.67 -14.46 1.25
CA ARG A 29 8.84 -14.55 0.04
C ARG A 29 7.37 -14.92 0.33
N HIS A 30 6.83 -14.46 1.46
CA HIS A 30 5.44 -14.72 1.85
C HIS A 30 4.44 -14.40 0.73
N ARG A 31 3.38 -15.22 0.60
CA ARG A 31 2.31 -14.99 -0.38
C ARG A 31 1.46 -13.79 0.06
N LEU A 32 1.75 -12.65 -0.55
CA LEU A 32 1.13 -11.38 -0.20
C LEU A 32 -0.29 -11.25 -0.80
N SER A 33 -1.23 -10.68 -0.03
CA SER A 33 -2.64 -10.53 -0.43
C SER A 33 -3.31 -9.33 0.24
N SER A 34 -4.50 -8.97 -0.23
CA SER A 34 -5.35 -7.93 0.36
C SER A 34 -5.65 -8.18 1.85
N LEU A 35 -5.68 -9.44 2.30
CA LEU A 35 -5.88 -9.79 3.71
C LEU A 35 -4.70 -9.35 4.59
N ASP A 36 -3.47 -9.33 4.08
CA ASP A 36 -2.33 -8.78 4.80
C ASP A 36 -2.53 -7.30 5.08
N ALA A 37 -3.05 -6.55 4.11
CA ALA A 37 -3.37 -5.14 4.29
C ALA A 37 -4.49 -4.89 5.32
N LEU A 38 -5.40 -5.84 5.55
CA LEU A 38 -6.33 -5.77 6.68
C LEU A 38 -5.62 -5.95 8.02
N GLU A 39 -4.71 -6.91 8.13
CA GLU A 39 -3.92 -7.12 9.36
C GLU A 39 -2.99 -5.94 9.64
N TRP A 40 -2.42 -5.33 8.60
CA TRP A 40 -1.69 -4.08 8.72
C TRP A 40 -2.59 -2.98 9.26
N GLN A 41 -3.80 -2.82 8.71
CA GLN A 41 -4.71 -1.77 9.17
C GLN A 41 -5.13 -2.00 10.62
N LYS A 42 -5.44 -3.23 11.04
CA LYS A 42 -5.71 -3.56 12.44
C LYS A 42 -4.57 -3.12 13.35
N THR A 43 -3.34 -3.49 12.99
CA THR A 43 -2.15 -3.16 13.77
C THR A 43 -1.90 -1.65 13.81
N ILE A 44 -2.05 -0.97 12.67
CA ILE A 44 -1.92 0.49 12.55
C ILE A 44 -2.91 1.22 13.48
N MET A 45 -4.13 0.70 13.61
CA MET A 45 -5.20 1.31 14.40
C MET A 45 -5.14 0.96 15.90
N THR A 46 -4.26 0.04 16.32
CA THR A 46 -4.16 -0.38 17.73
C THR A 46 -3.91 0.79 18.68
N GLY A 47 -4.82 0.98 19.63
CA GLY A 47 -4.72 2.04 20.64
C GLY A 47 -4.98 3.46 20.12
N LEU A 48 -5.53 3.60 18.90
CA LEU A 48 -6.09 4.86 18.41
C LEU A 48 -7.60 4.92 18.69
N VAL A 49 -8.11 6.13 18.87
CA VAL A 49 -9.53 6.44 18.98
C VAL A 49 -10.13 6.49 17.57
N VAL A 50 -10.79 5.39 17.20
CA VAL A 50 -11.56 5.25 15.96
C VAL A 50 -13.03 5.67 16.17
N PRO A 51 -13.69 6.26 15.17
CA PRO A 51 -15.08 6.71 15.30
C PRO A 51 -16.07 5.54 15.35
N ASP A 52 -15.75 4.45 14.66
CA ASP A 52 -16.53 3.22 14.66
C ASP A 52 -15.55 2.02 14.66
N PRO A 53 -15.62 1.13 15.67
CA PRO A 53 -14.82 -0.09 15.69
C PRO A 53 -14.99 -0.99 14.45
N ALA A 54 -16.16 -0.94 13.80
CA ALA A 54 -16.42 -1.70 12.57
C ALA A 54 -15.52 -1.27 11.40
N TYR A 55 -14.91 -0.08 11.45
CA TYR A 55 -13.98 0.39 10.43
C TYR A 55 -12.59 -0.26 10.50
N VAL A 56 -12.29 -1.00 11.57
CA VAL A 56 -10.99 -1.63 11.76
C VAL A 56 -11.05 -3.11 11.40
N GLY A 57 -10.14 -3.54 10.53
CA GLY A 57 -9.98 -4.93 10.14
C GLY A 57 -11.06 -5.46 9.21
N ARG A 58 -11.75 -4.56 8.48
CA ARG A 58 -12.84 -4.91 7.57
C ARG A 58 -12.77 -4.07 6.30
N PHE A 59 -13.09 -4.69 5.17
CA PHE A 59 -13.29 -3.96 3.92
C PHE A 59 -14.67 -3.31 3.89
N ARG A 60 -14.76 -2.18 3.20
CA ARG A 60 -16.03 -1.58 2.81
C ARG A 60 -16.81 -2.59 1.95
N GLY A 61 -18.14 -2.60 2.08
CA GLY A 61 -18.99 -3.60 1.42
C GLY A 61 -19.20 -4.89 2.20
N ALA A 62 -18.41 -5.15 3.25
CA ALA A 62 -18.69 -6.22 4.20
C ALA A 62 -19.95 -5.89 5.05
N PRO A 63 -20.55 -6.88 5.74
CA PRO A 63 -21.74 -6.65 6.57
C PRO A 63 -21.58 -5.51 7.59
N GLY A 64 -22.46 -4.52 7.63
CA GLY A 64 -22.32 -3.31 8.44
C GLY A 64 -21.44 -2.20 7.84
N LEU A 65 -20.86 -2.40 6.65
CA LEU A 65 -20.13 -1.39 5.87
C LEU A 65 -20.61 -1.31 4.41
N GLU A 66 -21.82 -1.79 4.13
CA GLU A 66 -22.39 -1.92 2.79
C GLU A 66 -22.59 -0.57 2.11
N THR A 67 -22.77 0.50 2.89
CA THR A 67 -22.97 1.88 2.40
C THR A 67 -21.74 2.77 2.61
N CYS A 68 -20.62 2.21 3.09
CA CYS A 68 -19.41 2.97 3.39
C CYS A 68 -18.69 3.40 2.09
N GLN A 69 -19.14 4.48 1.47
CA GLN A 69 -18.48 5.09 0.32
C GLN A 69 -17.42 6.10 0.80
N VAL A 70 -16.25 6.04 0.18
CA VAL A 70 -15.09 6.89 0.50
C VAL A 70 -14.58 7.56 -0.77
N HIS A 71 -13.92 8.71 -0.59
CA HIS A 71 -13.47 9.55 -1.69
C HIS A 71 -12.03 10.00 -1.50
N VAL A 72 -11.32 10.17 -2.61
CA VAL A 72 -9.98 10.76 -2.68
C VAL A 72 -10.08 12.01 -3.54
N ASN A 73 -9.89 13.20 -2.95
CA ASN A 73 -10.01 14.47 -3.66
C ASN A 73 -11.33 14.60 -4.46
N GLY A 74 -12.45 14.15 -3.88
CA GLY A 74 -13.77 14.17 -4.51
C GLY A 74 -14.05 13.02 -5.49
N GLN A 75 -13.04 12.22 -5.87
CA GLN A 75 -13.24 11.03 -6.69
C GLN A 75 -13.63 9.83 -5.82
N PRO A 76 -14.72 9.11 -6.14
CA PRO A 76 -15.12 7.94 -5.38
C PRO A 76 -14.12 6.80 -5.59
N GLY A 77 -13.79 6.08 -4.51
CA GLY A 77 -13.23 4.73 -4.64
C GLY A 77 -14.28 3.76 -5.21
N VAL A 78 -13.88 2.51 -5.45
CA VAL A 78 -14.80 1.46 -5.89
C VAL A 78 -16.01 1.36 -4.94
N LEU A 79 -17.20 1.23 -5.53
CA LEU A 79 -18.46 1.07 -4.79
C LEU A 79 -18.35 -0.08 -3.78
N PRO A 80 -18.85 0.06 -2.54
CA PRO A 80 -18.75 -0.95 -1.49
C PRO A 80 -19.07 -2.37 -1.97
N GLY A 81 -20.21 -2.57 -2.64
CA GLY A 81 -20.62 -3.88 -3.14
C GLY A 81 -19.69 -4.50 -4.20
N ALA A 82 -18.82 -3.71 -4.82
CA ALA A 82 -17.84 -4.15 -5.81
C ALA A 82 -16.42 -4.27 -5.25
N VAL A 83 -16.17 -3.87 -3.99
CA VAL A 83 -14.82 -3.91 -3.38
C VAL A 83 -14.28 -5.34 -3.33
N GLY A 84 -15.09 -6.33 -2.94
CA GLY A 84 -14.65 -7.72 -2.88
C GLY A 84 -14.16 -8.26 -4.22
N MET A 85 -14.89 -7.97 -5.31
CA MET A 85 -14.50 -8.35 -6.67
C MET A 85 -13.22 -7.64 -7.11
N ALA A 86 -13.10 -6.34 -6.83
CA ALA A 86 -11.91 -5.57 -7.18
C ALA A 86 -10.66 -6.06 -6.44
N LEU A 87 -10.79 -6.45 -5.17
CA LEU A 87 -9.70 -7.03 -4.38
C LEU A 87 -9.29 -8.41 -4.89
N ALA A 88 -10.23 -9.26 -5.31
CA ALA A 88 -9.89 -10.54 -5.94
C ALA A 88 -9.06 -10.33 -7.22
N SER A 89 -9.46 -9.38 -8.08
CA SER A 89 -8.68 -9.04 -9.28
C SER A 89 -7.32 -8.42 -8.95
N PHE A 90 -7.23 -7.62 -7.88
CA PHE A 90 -5.96 -7.09 -7.39
C PHE A 90 -5.03 -8.22 -6.93
N ASP A 91 -5.53 -9.16 -6.11
CA ASP A 91 -4.76 -10.27 -5.57
C ASP A 91 -4.27 -11.22 -6.67
N ASP A 92 -5.11 -11.53 -7.65
CA ASP A 92 -4.74 -12.38 -8.80
C ASP A 92 -3.61 -11.74 -9.63
N ARG A 93 -3.74 -10.44 -9.93
CA ARG A 93 -2.72 -9.71 -10.71
C ARG A 93 -1.43 -9.53 -9.94
N LEU A 94 -1.52 -9.23 -8.64
CA LEU A 94 -0.36 -9.13 -7.75
C LEU A 94 0.38 -10.47 -7.70
N PHE A 95 -0.34 -11.57 -7.49
CA PHE A 95 0.24 -12.91 -7.42
C PHE A 95 0.96 -13.27 -8.72
N ALA A 96 0.32 -13.03 -9.87
CA ALA A 96 0.95 -13.27 -11.18
C ALA A 96 2.23 -12.45 -11.37
N ALA A 97 2.21 -11.16 -11.03
CA ALA A 97 3.38 -10.29 -11.17
C ALA A 97 4.51 -10.68 -10.21
N LEU A 98 4.19 -11.02 -8.96
CA LEU A 98 5.18 -11.48 -7.98
C LEU A 98 5.83 -12.79 -8.42
N ASN A 99 5.08 -13.74 -8.96
CA ASN A 99 5.65 -15.01 -9.45
C ASN A 99 6.66 -14.77 -10.58
N VAL A 100 6.31 -13.91 -11.55
CA VAL A 100 7.23 -13.55 -12.64
C VAL A 100 8.52 -12.96 -12.06
N LEU A 101 8.41 -11.97 -11.17
CA LEU A 101 9.58 -11.34 -10.59
C LEU A 101 10.38 -12.27 -9.65
N ASP A 102 9.73 -13.18 -8.94
CA ASP A 102 10.39 -14.17 -8.09
C ASP A 102 11.22 -15.16 -8.91
N GLU A 103 10.76 -15.53 -10.12
CA GLU A 103 11.50 -16.38 -11.04
C GLU A 103 12.75 -15.69 -11.60
N ILE A 104 12.65 -14.39 -11.94
CA ILE A 104 13.78 -13.65 -12.53
C ILE A 104 14.71 -13.00 -11.50
N ILE A 105 14.26 -12.81 -10.25
CA ILE A 105 15.05 -12.20 -9.16
C ILE A 105 15.05 -13.12 -7.94
N PRO A 106 15.95 -14.13 -7.90
CA PRO A 106 16.13 -14.99 -6.75
C PRO A 106 16.51 -14.21 -5.48
N PRO A 107 16.23 -14.76 -4.27
CA PRO A 107 16.67 -14.14 -3.02
C PRO A 107 18.18 -13.85 -3.01
N GLY A 108 18.56 -12.61 -2.70
CA GLY A 108 19.95 -12.18 -2.66
C GLY A 108 20.59 -11.87 -4.02
N ALA A 109 19.85 -11.98 -5.13
CA ALA A 109 20.33 -11.54 -6.43
C ALA A 109 20.56 -10.02 -6.45
N ALA A 110 21.64 -9.59 -7.11
CA ALA A 110 21.85 -8.19 -7.40
C ALA A 110 20.84 -7.72 -8.46
N LEU A 111 20.29 -6.52 -8.28
CA LEU A 111 19.40 -5.89 -9.24
C LEU A 111 20.22 -5.11 -10.28
N ASP A 112 19.94 -5.35 -11.54
CA ASP A 112 20.31 -4.45 -12.63
C ASP A 112 19.23 -3.37 -12.84
N ALA A 113 19.42 -2.50 -13.83
CA ALA A 113 18.49 -1.41 -14.10
C ALA A 113 17.09 -1.91 -14.50
N ASP A 114 16.99 -3.01 -15.26
CA ASP A 114 15.72 -3.50 -15.78
C ASP A 114 14.91 -4.19 -14.68
N THR A 115 15.55 -5.06 -13.89
CA THR A 115 14.94 -5.71 -12.73
C THR A 115 14.55 -4.72 -11.64
N LEU A 116 15.38 -3.71 -11.37
CA LEU A 116 15.03 -2.63 -10.44
C LEU A 116 13.81 -1.84 -10.93
N ASN A 117 13.76 -1.48 -12.22
CA ASN A 117 12.62 -0.79 -12.80
C ASN A 117 11.33 -1.62 -12.71
N ALA A 118 11.41 -2.92 -12.97
CA ALA A 118 10.25 -3.82 -12.87
C ALA A 118 9.72 -3.92 -11.43
N VAL A 119 10.62 -3.97 -10.43
CA VAL A 119 10.25 -3.92 -9.01
C VAL A 119 9.54 -2.60 -8.68
N ILE A 120 10.09 -1.46 -9.10
CA ILE A 120 9.49 -0.13 -8.86
C ILE A 120 8.13 0.00 -9.54
N ASP A 121 7.98 -0.52 -10.76
CA ASP A 121 6.70 -0.52 -11.47
C ASP A 121 5.65 -1.37 -10.75
N LEU A 122 6.03 -2.53 -10.19
CA LEU A 122 5.13 -3.33 -9.35
C LEU A 122 4.75 -2.59 -8.06
N CYS A 123 5.71 -1.97 -7.37
CA CYS A 123 5.44 -1.13 -6.20
C CYS A 123 4.43 -0.03 -6.52
N ALA A 124 4.63 0.67 -7.64
CA ALA A 124 3.78 1.77 -8.08
C ALA A 124 2.38 1.30 -8.50
N TRP A 125 2.28 0.20 -9.24
CA TRP A 125 0.99 -0.39 -9.61
C TRP A 125 0.21 -0.83 -8.37
N ALA A 126 0.84 -1.56 -7.45
CA ALA A 126 0.15 -2.07 -6.26
C ALA A 126 -0.36 -0.93 -5.38
N HIS A 127 0.47 0.10 -5.19
CA HIS A 127 0.08 1.33 -4.50
C HIS A 127 -1.08 2.04 -5.19
N ALA A 128 -0.95 2.31 -6.49
CA ALA A 128 -1.94 3.08 -7.26
C ALA A 128 -3.29 2.36 -7.33
N GLU A 129 -3.26 1.05 -7.56
CA GLU A 129 -4.46 0.23 -7.63
C GLU A 129 -5.15 0.14 -6.26
N TRP A 130 -4.38 0.04 -5.17
CA TRP A 130 -4.95 0.13 -3.83
C TRP A 130 -5.58 1.49 -3.54
N VAL A 131 -4.95 2.60 -3.98
CA VAL A 131 -5.52 3.95 -3.89
C VAL A 131 -6.84 4.04 -4.66
N ARG A 132 -6.89 3.49 -5.88
CA ARG A 132 -8.05 3.48 -6.78
C ARG A 132 -9.22 2.66 -6.21
N ILE A 133 -8.95 1.44 -5.74
CA ILE A 133 -9.96 0.60 -5.09
C ILE A 133 -10.41 1.28 -3.80
N HIS A 134 -9.47 1.81 -3.02
CA HIS A 134 -9.67 2.50 -1.75
C HIS A 134 -10.39 1.69 -0.68
N PRO A 135 -10.10 0.39 -0.47
CA PRO A 135 -11.03 -0.61 0.08
C PRO A 135 -11.41 -0.48 1.57
N LEU A 136 -10.77 0.41 2.32
CA LEU A 136 -10.96 0.58 3.77
C LEU A 136 -11.77 1.83 4.07
N ALA A 137 -12.49 1.85 5.20
CA ALA A 137 -13.12 3.08 5.69
C ALA A 137 -12.07 4.15 6.03
N ASN A 138 -10.90 3.73 6.53
CA ASN A 138 -9.74 4.56 6.73
C ASN A 138 -8.46 3.71 6.71
N GLY A 139 -7.32 4.36 6.46
CA GLY A 139 -6.01 3.73 6.45
C GLY A 139 -5.46 3.50 5.03
N ASN A 140 -6.27 3.72 3.99
CA ASN A 140 -5.92 3.42 2.59
C ASN A 140 -4.59 4.01 2.14
N GLY A 141 -4.33 5.28 2.46
CA GLY A 141 -3.05 5.89 2.09
C GLY A 141 -1.85 5.26 2.80
N ARG A 142 -2.02 4.88 4.08
CA ARG A 142 -0.96 4.25 4.88
C ARG A 142 -0.69 2.82 4.40
N THR A 143 -1.73 2.06 4.12
CA THR A 143 -1.61 0.70 3.59
C THR A 143 -1.10 0.70 2.15
N ALA A 144 -1.48 1.68 1.30
CA ALA A 144 -0.90 1.84 -0.04
C ALA A 144 0.62 2.06 -0.01
N ARG A 145 1.11 2.88 0.92
CA ARG A 145 2.57 3.09 1.09
C ARG A 145 3.26 1.88 1.70
N MET A 146 2.58 1.14 2.58
CA MET A 146 3.06 -0.13 3.09
C MET A 146 3.23 -1.14 1.94
N TRP A 147 2.25 -1.27 1.05
CA TRP A 147 2.34 -2.12 -0.16
C TRP A 147 3.63 -1.89 -0.94
N ALA A 148 3.93 -0.64 -1.28
CA ALA A 148 5.15 -0.29 -1.99
C ALA A 148 6.42 -0.72 -1.25
N ASN A 149 6.50 -0.46 0.06
CA ASN A 149 7.67 -0.82 0.85
C ASN A 149 7.82 -2.34 1.04
N VAL A 150 6.72 -3.08 1.22
CA VAL A 150 6.77 -4.55 1.38
C VAL A 150 7.25 -5.22 0.09
N ILE A 151 6.75 -4.77 -1.06
CA ILE A 151 7.21 -5.27 -2.37
C ILE A 151 8.69 -4.92 -2.58
N ALA A 152 9.10 -3.67 -2.29
CA ALA A 152 10.50 -3.25 -2.38
C ALA A 152 11.42 -4.15 -1.54
N MET A 153 11.09 -4.35 -0.26
CA MET A 153 11.87 -5.18 0.65
C MET A 153 11.95 -6.65 0.19
N ARG A 154 10.90 -7.16 -0.46
CA ARG A 154 10.87 -8.53 -1.00
C ARG A 154 12.03 -8.77 -1.99
N TYR A 155 12.39 -7.76 -2.77
CA TYR A 155 13.45 -7.82 -3.78
C TYR A 155 14.76 -7.12 -3.33
N GLY A 156 14.95 -6.89 -2.03
CA GLY A 156 16.18 -6.31 -1.50
C GLY A 156 16.32 -4.80 -1.68
N VAL A 157 15.28 -4.10 -2.13
CA VAL A 157 15.24 -2.64 -2.18
C VAL A 157 14.83 -2.10 -0.80
N PRO A 158 15.57 -1.15 -0.22
CA PRO A 158 15.19 -0.57 1.07
C PRO A 158 13.82 0.15 0.98
N PRO A 159 13.05 0.22 2.07
CA PRO A 159 11.85 1.05 2.12
C PRO A 159 12.19 2.50 1.75
N PHE A 160 11.53 3.02 0.72
CA PHE A 160 11.81 4.35 0.18
C PHE A 160 10.58 5.28 0.22
N VAL A 161 9.40 4.76 0.53
CA VAL A 161 8.17 5.56 0.63
C VAL A 161 7.87 5.86 2.10
N ALA A 162 7.93 7.14 2.49
CA ALA A 162 7.62 7.54 3.86
C ALA A 162 6.18 7.16 4.26
N LEU A 163 6.02 6.37 5.32
CA LEU A 163 4.69 5.93 5.78
C LEU A 163 3.88 7.10 6.37
N ARG A 164 4.56 7.99 7.10
CA ARG A 164 4.04 9.26 7.62
C ARG A 164 5.22 10.21 7.97
N PRO A 165 5.18 11.52 7.67
CA PRO A 165 4.12 12.26 6.98
C PRO A 165 3.89 11.76 5.55
N ARG A 166 2.75 12.15 4.95
CA ARG A 166 2.49 11.81 3.55
C ARG A 166 3.59 12.47 2.69
N PRO A 167 4.19 11.75 1.73
CA PRO A 167 5.19 12.37 0.86
C PRO A 167 4.61 13.54 0.05
N ASP A 168 5.48 14.52 -0.24
CA ASP A 168 5.22 15.65 -1.14
C ASP A 168 5.77 15.34 -2.55
N GLY A 169 6.21 16.35 -3.31
CA GLY A 169 6.96 16.13 -4.57
C GLY A 169 6.17 15.45 -5.68
N GLY A 170 4.90 15.82 -5.88
CA GLY A 170 4.05 15.25 -6.94
C GLY A 170 3.28 13.99 -6.54
N TYR A 171 3.52 13.43 -5.35
CA TYR A 171 2.78 12.26 -4.84
C TYR A 171 1.25 12.46 -4.83
N GLY A 172 0.77 13.65 -4.49
CA GLY A 172 -0.66 13.97 -4.51
C GLY A 172 -1.27 13.93 -5.92
N ALA A 173 -0.53 14.42 -6.93
CA ALA A 173 -0.96 14.38 -8.32
C ALA A 173 -0.92 12.95 -8.88
N ALA A 174 0.10 12.17 -8.54
CA ALA A 174 0.17 10.75 -8.88
C ALA A 174 -0.99 9.95 -8.27
N ALA A 175 -1.36 10.22 -7.00
CA ALA A 175 -2.53 9.61 -6.38
C ALA A 175 -3.85 10.00 -7.08
N ALA A 176 -3.96 11.22 -7.61
CA ALA A 176 -5.12 11.63 -8.40
C ALA A 176 -5.18 10.90 -9.77
N ALA A 177 -4.03 10.71 -10.43
CA ALA A 177 -3.95 9.91 -11.66
C ALA A 177 -4.29 8.43 -11.40
N ALA A 178 -3.86 7.88 -10.27
CA ALA A 178 -4.18 6.53 -9.84
C ALA A 178 -5.69 6.29 -9.71
N MET A 179 -6.44 7.27 -9.21
CA MET A 179 -7.91 7.19 -9.16
C MET A 179 -8.55 7.00 -10.55
N ASN A 180 -7.88 7.45 -11.62
CA ASN A 180 -8.31 7.27 -13.01
C ASN A 180 -7.72 6.00 -13.66
N GLY A 181 -7.04 5.14 -12.89
CA GLY A 181 -6.42 3.91 -13.38
C GLY A 181 -5.02 4.09 -13.97
N ASP A 182 -4.43 5.28 -13.90
CA ASP A 182 -3.07 5.52 -14.38
C ASP A 182 -2.05 5.48 -13.24
N TRP A 183 -1.31 4.37 -13.17
CA TRP A 183 -0.27 4.15 -12.16
C TRP A 183 1.11 4.68 -12.59
N ARG A 184 1.30 5.05 -13.86
CA ARG A 184 2.62 5.42 -14.40
C ARG A 184 3.19 6.69 -13.73
N PRO A 185 2.37 7.71 -13.40
CA PRO A 185 2.85 8.84 -12.61
C PRO A 185 3.38 8.44 -11.23
N THR A 186 2.75 7.45 -10.57
CA THR A 186 3.25 6.90 -9.30
C THR A 186 4.63 6.28 -9.48
N ALA A 187 4.86 5.58 -10.59
CA ALA A 187 6.14 4.95 -10.88
C ALA A 187 7.25 5.98 -11.13
N ALA A 188 6.95 7.11 -11.77
CA ALA A 188 7.90 8.22 -11.92
C ALA A 188 8.26 8.85 -10.56
N VAL A 189 7.24 9.11 -9.72
CA VAL A 189 7.45 9.64 -8.36
C VAL A 189 8.27 8.67 -7.52
N PHE A 190 8.01 7.37 -7.60
CA PHE A 190 8.72 6.35 -6.83
C PHE A 190 10.19 6.21 -7.23
N ARG A 191 10.51 6.33 -8.51
CA ARG A 191 11.91 6.40 -8.97
C ARG A 191 12.64 7.59 -8.37
N GLY A 192 12.00 8.76 -8.33
CA GLY A 192 12.56 9.95 -7.67
C GLY A 192 12.78 9.74 -6.17
N MET A 193 11.78 9.21 -5.46
CA MET A 193 11.90 8.91 -4.03
C MET A 193 13.01 7.91 -3.72
N LEU A 194 13.14 6.86 -4.54
CA LEU A 194 14.22 5.88 -4.36
C LEU A 194 15.59 6.53 -4.64
N TYR A 195 15.69 7.35 -5.68
CA TYR A 195 16.91 8.09 -5.97
C TYR A 195 17.33 8.95 -4.77
N ASP A 196 16.41 9.77 -4.25
CA ASP A 196 16.65 10.63 -3.09
C ASP A 196 17.02 9.82 -1.84
N ALA A 197 16.46 8.62 -1.65
CA ALA A 197 16.76 7.75 -0.52
C ALA A 197 18.15 7.08 -0.62
N LEU A 198 18.69 6.94 -1.83
CA LEU A 198 19.99 6.33 -2.09
C LEU A 198 21.12 7.35 -2.22
N THR A 199 20.79 8.62 -2.48
CA THR A 199 21.77 9.72 -2.52
C THR A 199 21.82 10.47 -1.18
N PRO A 200 22.98 10.55 -0.53
CA PRO A 200 23.14 11.24 0.76
C PRO A 200 23.01 12.77 0.68
#